data_AF-A0A1A8LED4-F1
#
_entry.id   AF-A0A1A8LED4-F1
#
_cell.length_a   1.000
_cell.length_b   1.000
_cell.length_c   1.000
_cell.angle_alpha   90.00
_cell.angle_beta   90.00
_cell.angle_gamma   90.00
#
_symmetry.space_group_name_H-M   'P 1'
#
loop_
_entity.id
_entity.type
_entity.pdbx_description
1 polymer ?
#
loop_
_entity_poly.entity_id
_entity_poly.type
_entity_poly.pdbx_seq_one_letter_code
_entity_poly.pdbx_strand_id
1 'polypeptide(L)'
;MMQISDSYNQKNSLINAMNRFIGAVNNMDQTVMVPSLLRDVPLDDGEDPKAPETDTSRTFFPQDGDMYSSYVLLKSIRNDIEWGVLQGEERPKEVVPEVPEVPEVPEVPEVLRAAVEEDDLEKQFHFHLTGLHTILSKLTLKANTLTNRYKEEIGCRN
;
A
#
# COMPACT_ATOMS: atom_id res chain seq x y z
N MET A 1 31.69 -23.40 -8.98
CA MET A 1 31.04 -22.07 -8.88
C MET A 1 29.60 -22.23 -9.33
N MET A 2 28.62 -22.00 -8.45
CA MET A 2 27.23 -21.85 -8.88
C MET A 2 27.08 -20.40 -9.35
N GLN A 3 27.02 -20.23 -10.66
CA GLN A 3 26.76 -18.96 -11.30
C GLN A 3 25.30 -18.58 -10.99
N ILE A 4 25.14 -17.59 -10.14
CA ILE A 4 23.85 -17.14 -9.65
C ILE A 4 23.19 -16.39 -10.80
N SER A 5 22.00 -16.80 -11.22
CA SER A 5 21.19 -16.15 -12.26
C SER A 5 20.60 -14.82 -11.77
N ASP A 6 21.42 -13.98 -11.13
CA ASP A 6 21.04 -12.76 -10.41
C ASP A 6 20.36 -11.73 -11.32
N SER A 7 20.69 -11.70 -12.62
CA SER A 7 20.22 -10.62 -13.50
C SER A 7 18.77 -10.78 -13.99
N TYR A 8 18.25 -12.00 -14.09
CA TYR A 8 16.90 -12.24 -14.64
C TYR A 8 15.78 -12.04 -13.59
N ASN A 9 16.08 -12.29 -12.31
CA ASN A 9 15.10 -12.16 -11.23
C ASN A 9 15.03 -10.75 -10.63
N GLN A 10 16.04 -9.90 -10.85
CA GLN A 10 16.11 -8.56 -10.25
C GLN A 10 14.98 -7.63 -10.72
N LYS A 11 14.48 -7.82 -11.96
CA LYS A 11 13.35 -7.04 -12.51
C LYS A 11 12.00 -7.36 -11.85
N ASN A 12 11.87 -8.53 -11.24
CA ASN A 12 10.65 -8.98 -10.55
C ASN A 12 10.81 -8.93 -9.01
N SER A 13 11.92 -8.40 -8.51
CA SER A 13 12.13 -8.22 -7.08
C SER A 13 11.13 -7.22 -6.50
N LEU A 14 10.67 -7.48 -5.28
CA LEU A 14 9.83 -6.55 -4.51
C LEU A 14 10.44 -5.15 -4.47
N ILE A 15 11.76 -5.05 -4.25
CA ILE A 15 12.46 -3.75 -4.20
C ILE A 15 12.30 -3.00 -5.53
N ASN A 16 12.39 -3.69 -6.66
CA ASN A 16 12.21 -3.08 -7.98
C ASN A 16 10.75 -2.70 -8.24
N ALA A 17 9.79 -3.52 -7.81
CA ALA A 17 8.37 -3.20 -7.89
C ALA A 17 8.03 -1.94 -7.07
N MET A 18 8.54 -1.84 -5.83
CA MET A 18 8.39 -0.67 -4.96
C MET A 18 9.01 0.58 -5.59
N ASN A 19 10.23 0.48 -6.14
CA ASN A 19 10.88 1.62 -6.81
C ASN A 19 10.09 2.12 -8.03
N ARG A 20 9.49 1.21 -8.81
CA ARG A 20 8.62 1.58 -9.94
C ARG A 20 7.35 2.28 -9.46
N PHE A 21 6.74 1.77 -8.39
CA PHE A 21 5.58 2.39 -7.77
C PHE A 21 5.89 3.81 -7.27
N ILE A 22 6.96 3.97 -6.50
CA ILE A 22 7.42 5.30 -6.01
C ILE A 22 7.64 6.25 -7.19
N GLY A 23 8.30 5.79 -8.26
CA GLY A 23 8.52 6.58 -9.47
C GLY A 23 7.22 7.03 -10.14
N ALA A 24 6.22 6.14 -10.24
CA ALA A 24 4.92 6.46 -10.81
C ALA A 24 4.14 7.47 -9.94
N VAL A 25 4.08 7.25 -8.62
CA VAL A 25 3.41 8.17 -7.69
C VAL A 25 4.11 9.53 -7.66
N ASN A 26 5.44 9.59 -7.75
CA ASN A 26 6.18 10.85 -7.83
C ASN A 26 5.90 11.59 -9.15
N ASN A 27 5.82 10.88 -10.27
CA ASN A 27 5.41 11.50 -11.53
C ASN A 27 3.98 12.04 -11.47
N MET A 28 3.05 11.29 -10.87
CA MET A 28 1.68 11.74 -10.59
C MET A 28 1.69 13.02 -9.73
N ASP A 29 2.42 13.04 -8.62
CA ASP A 29 2.49 14.17 -7.68
C ASP A 29 3.10 15.44 -8.32
N GLN A 30 4.07 15.27 -9.24
CA GLN A 30 4.63 16.39 -10.01
C GLN A 30 3.64 16.93 -11.06
N THR A 31 2.76 16.08 -11.59
CA THR A 31 1.82 16.43 -12.66
C THR A 31 0.54 17.06 -12.10
N VAL A 32 0.05 16.53 -10.97
CA VAL A 32 -1.15 17.03 -10.30
C VAL A 32 -0.81 18.30 -9.50
N MET A 33 -0.86 19.44 -10.17
CA MET A 33 -0.53 20.73 -9.56
C MET A 33 -1.62 21.26 -8.61
N VAL A 34 -2.87 20.84 -8.82
CA VAL A 34 -4.02 21.28 -8.01
C VAL A 34 -4.88 20.05 -7.68
N PRO A 35 -4.56 19.32 -6.60
CA PRO A 35 -5.26 18.09 -6.23
C PRO A 35 -6.77 18.26 -6.01
N SER A 36 -7.21 19.45 -5.59
CA SER A 36 -8.64 19.71 -5.37
C SER A 36 -9.49 19.62 -6.64
N LEU A 37 -8.88 19.72 -7.83
CA LEU A 37 -9.59 19.52 -9.10
C LEU A 37 -9.97 18.06 -9.36
N LEU A 38 -9.41 17.12 -8.59
CA LEU A 38 -9.73 15.69 -8.67
C LEU A 38 -10.92 15.31 -7.79
N ARG A 39 -11.42 16.23 -6.95
CA ARG A 39 -12.61 15.98 -6.13
C ARG A 39 -13.84 15.94 -7.01
N ASP A 40 -14.74 15.02 -6.70
CA ASP A 40 -16.00 14.83 -7.41
C ASP A 40 -15.82 14.51 -8.92
N VAL A 41 -14.60 14.13 -9.35
CA VAL A 41 -14.33 13.62 -10.70
C VAL A 41 -14.51 12.11 -10.67
N PRO A 42 -15.52 11.55 -11.36
CA PRO A 42 -15.67 10.11 -11.46
C PRO A 42 -14.46 9.54 -12.18
N LEU A 43 -13.98 8.39 -11.71
CA LEU A 43 -13.04 7.56 -12.45
C LEU A 43 -13.77 7.00 -13.67
N ASP A 44 -13.87 7.82 -14.73
CA ASP A 44 -14.44 7.39 -16.00
C ASP A 44 -13.55 6.28 -16.56
N ASP A 45 -14.01 5.03 -16.42
CA ASP A 45 -13.46 3.88 -17.13
C ASP A 45 -13.76 4.10 -18.62
N GLY A 46 -12.94 4.93 -19.27
CA GLY A 46 -13.05 5.17 -20.69
C GLY A 46 -13.12 3.84 -21.43
N GLU A 47 -14.24 3.60 -22.12
CA GLU A 47 -14.32 2.60 -23.17
C GLU A 47 -13.22 2.90 -24.19
N ASP A 48 -12.06 2.26 -24.05
CA ASP A 48 -11.05 2.20 -25.09
C ASP A 48 -11.26 0.89 -25.87
N PRO A 49 -11.92 0.92 -27.05
CA PRO A 49 -12.25 -0.29 -27.81
C PRO A 49 -11.03 -0.93 -28.50
N LYS A 50 -9.80 -0.72 -28.00
CA LYS A 50 -8.56 -1.25 -28.60
C LYS A 50 -7.61 -2.01 -27.67
N ALA A 51 -7.95 -2.22 -26.40
CA ALA A 51 -7.14 -3.08 -25.53
C ALA A 51 -7.66 -4.54 -25.57
N PRO A 52 -6.82 -5.54 -25.87
CA PRO A 52 -7.23 -6.94 -25.81
C PRO A 52 -7.60 -7.30 -24.37
N GLU A 53 -8.77 -7.90 -24.23
CA GLU A 53 -9.39 -8.40 -23.00
C GLU A 53 -8.38 -9.17 -22.14
N THR A 54 -7.82 -8.48 -21.16
CA THR A 54 -7.21 -9.13 -20.00
C THR A 54 -8.10 -8.74 -18.84
N ASP A 55 -8.98 -9.66 -18.44
CA ASP A 55 -10.07 -9.54 -17.46
C ASP A 55 -9.65 -9.10 -16.02
N THR A 56 -8.46 -8.53 -15.85
CA THR A 56 -7.87 -8.20 -14.54
C THR A 56 -7.67 -6.71 -14.32
N SER A 57 -7.83 -5.86 -15.35
CA SER A 57 -7.69 -4.40 -15.22
C SER A 57 -9.01 -3.68 -14.89
N ARG A 58 -10.17 -4.33 -15.09
CA ARG A 58 -11.51 -3.78 -14.80
C ARG A 58 -11.88 -3.71 -13.31
N THR A 59 -11.05 -4.26 -12.42
CA THR A 59 -11.37 -4.45 -11.00
C THR A 59 -10.49 -3.65 -10.04
N PHE A 60 -9.54 -2.85 -10.54
CA PHE A 60 -8.58 -2.16 -9.67
C PHE A 60 -9.08 -0.84 -9.08
N PHE A 61 -10.13 -0.25 -9.64
CA PHE A 61 -10.72 0.99 -9.15
C PHE A 61 -12.24 0.88 -9.12
N PRO A 62 -12.90 1.05 -7.96
CA PRO A 62 -14.35 1.13 -7.89
C PRO A 62 -14.84 2.41 -8.59
N GLN A 63 -15.89 2.29 -9.39
CA GLN A 63 -16.52 3.40 -10.14
C GLN A 63 -17.14 4.51 -9.28
N ASP A 64 -17.06 4.40 -7.95
CA ASP A 64 -17.72 5.28 -6.98
C ASP A 64 -16.74 6.09 -6.11
N GLY A 65 -15.42 5.90 -6.28
CA GLY A 65 -14.39 6.74 -5.66
C GLY A 65 -14.07 7.97 -6.52
N ASP A 66 -13.90 9.13 -5.90
CA ASP A 66 -13.38 10.29 -6.62
C ASP A 66 -11.88 10.11 -6.90
N MET A 67 -11.39 10.69 -8.01
CA MET A 67 -9.96 10.64 -8.35
C MET A 67 -9.05 11.16 -7.22
N TYR A 68 -9.58 12.06 -6.38
CA TYR A 68 -8.86 12.59 -5.23
C TYR A 68 -8.61 11.54 -4.14
N SER A 69 -9.56 10.67 -3.84
CA SER A 69 -9.41 9.59 -2.85
C SER A 69 -8.30 8.63 -3.26
N SER A 70 -8.31 8.17 -4.51
CA SER A 70 -7.23 7.31 -5.03
C SER A 70 -5.88 8.04 -5.07
N TYR A 71 -5.84 9.35 -5.39
CA TYR A 71 -4.60 10.16 -5.33
C TYR A 71 -4.03 10.22 -3.90
N VAL A 72 -4.86 10.42 -2.89
CA VAL A 72 -4.45 10.45 -1.47
C VAL A 72 -3.97 9.08 -1.01
N LEU A 73 -4.69 8.01 -1.35
CA LEU A 73 -4.32 6.62 -1.05
C LEU A 73 -2.93 6.27 -1.57
N LEU A 74 -2.69 6.52 -2.87
CA LEU A 74 -1.39 6.24 -3.51
C LEU A 74 -0.25 7.03 -2.85
N LYS A 75 -0.51 8.28 -2.44
CA LYS A 75 0.47 9.10 -1.70
C LYS A 75 0.74 8.58 -0.30
N SER A 76 -0.29 8.09 0.40
CA SER A 76 -0.15 7.47 1.73
C SER A 76 0.75 6.24 1.65
N ILE A 77 0.43 5.31 0.74
CA ILE A 77 1.22 4.09 0.50
C ILE A 77 2.67 4.43 0.11
N ARG A 78 2.90 5.43 -0.74
CA ARG A 78 4.27 5.89 -1.08
C ARG A 78 5.02 6.35 0.17
N ASN A 79 4.37 7.15 1.01
CA ASN A 79 4.97 7.67 2.23
C ASN A 79 5.38 6.53 3.18
N ASP A 80 4.54 5.50 3.32
CA ASP A 80 4.86 4.33 4.15
C ASP A 80 6.04 3.52 3.63
N ILE A 81 6.23 3.48 2.31
CA ILE A 81 7.37 2.81 1.71
C ILE A 81 8.66 3.60 1.96
N GLU A 82 8.63 4.92 1.76
CA GLU A 82 9.82 5.78 1.88
C GLU A 82 10.25 5.97 3.33
N TRP A 83 9.29 6.16 4.24
CA TRP A 83 9.56 6.54 5.62
C TRP A 83 9.22 5.45 6.64
N GLY A 84 8.69 4.32 6.17
CA GLY A 84 8.12 3.28 7.02
C GLY A 84 6.70 3.66 7.46
N VAL A 85 5.94 2.66 7.93
CA VAL A 85 4.65 2.89 8.57
C VAL A 85 4.91 3.61 9.90
N LEU A 86 4.97 4.93 9.87
CA LEU A 86 4.91 5.77 11.06
C LEU A 86 3.48 5.65 11.59
N GLN A 87 3.23 4.65 12.44
CA GLN A 87 2.02 4.62 13.24
C GLN A 87 2.03 5.84 14.15
N GLY A 88 1.50 6.96 13.68
CA GLY A 88 0.90 7.95 14.56
C GLY A 88 -0.25 7.25 15.26
N GLU A 89 -0.18 7.21 16.59
CA GLU A 89 -1.22 6.70 17.49
C GLU A 89 -2.63 6.96 16.94
N GLU A 90 -3.41 5.88 16.91
CA GLU A 90 -4.85 5.82 17.18
C GLU A 90 -5.57 7.18 17.05
N ARG A 91 -6.31 7.39 15.95
CA ARG A 91 -7.53 8.20 16.08
C ARG A 91 -8.47 7.38 16.96
N PRO A 92 -8.79 7.81 18.20
CA PRO A 92 -9.74 7.09 19.03
C PRO A 92 -11.06 7.06 18.27
N LYS A 93 -11.62 5.86 18.12
CA LYS A 93 -13.05 5.70 17.87
C LYS A 93 -13.78 6.39 19.02
N GLU A 94 -14.21 7.62 18.81
CA GLU A 94 -15.12 8.28 19.74
C GLU A 94 -16.48 7.60 19.57
N VAL A 95 -16.67 6.58 20.41
CA VAL A 95 -17.95 5.93 20.66
C VAL A 95 -18.87 6.99 21.26
N VAL A 96 -19.83 7.49 20.49
CA VAL A 96 -20.96 8.26 21.02
C VAL A 96 -22.09 7.28 21.36
N PRO A 97 -22.70 7.35 22.57
CA PRO A 97 -23.63 6.33 23.07
C PRO A 97 -25.08 6.51 22.55
N GLU A 98 -25.66 5.41 22.06
CA GLU A 98 -26.99 4.82 22.37
C GLU A 98 -27.96 5.64 23.28
N VAL A 99 -29.30 5.82 23.08
CA VAL A 99 -30.45 5.33 22.23
C VAL A 99 -31.68 6.29 22.53
N PRO A 100 -33.00 6.12 22.18
CA PRO A 100 -33.73 5.31 21.17
C PRO A 100 -34.98 5.96 20.45
N GLU A 101 -35.58 5.18 19.50
CA GLU A 101 -37.00 5.15 19.02
C GLU A 101 -37.47 6.20 17.97
N VAL A 102 -38.10 5.91 16.80
CA VAL A 102 -39.00 4.83 16.29
C VAL A 102 -38.92 4.72 14.71
N PRO A 103 -39.68 3.85 13.97
CA PRO A 103 -39.15 3.02 12.87
C PRO A 103 -39.71 3.32 11.46
N GLU A 104 -39.07 2.80 10.39
CA GLU A 104 -39.66 2.14 9.21
C GLU A 104 -38.55 1.83 8.17
N VAL A 105 -38.81 0.91 7.24
CA VAL A 105 -37.87 -0.04 6.59
C VAL A 105 -37.35 0.47 5.20
N PRO A 106 -36.60 -0.31 4.38
CA PRO A 106 -35.14 -0.38 4.23
C PRO A 106 -34.61 0.09 2.85
N GLU A 107 -33.57 0.91 2.79
CA GLU A 107 -32.63 0.91 1.65
C GLU A 107 -31.23 1.26 2.17
N VAL A 108 -30.32 0.27 2.19
CA VAL A 108 -28.90 0.48 2.49
C VAL A 108 -28.24 1.07 1.23
N PRO A 109 -27.72 2.31 1.25
CA PRO A 109 -27.02 2.85 0.09
C PRO A 109 -25.68 2.14 -0.08
N GLU A 110 -25.39 1.68 -1.29
CA GLU A 110 -24.11 1.05 -1.71
C GLU A 110 -22.87 1.93 -1.44
N VAL A 111 -23.07 3.23 -1.22
CA VAL A 111 -22.04 4.26 -0.97
C VAL A 111 -21.11 3.94 0.22
N LEU A 112 -21.59 3.21 1.23
CA LEU A 112 -20.76 2.83 2.39
C LEU A 112 -19.83 1.63 2.12
N ARG A 113 -19.95 0.95 0.98
CA ARG A 113 -19.15 -0.26 0.69
C ARG A 113 -17.84 0.06 -0.04
N ALA A 114 -17.85 1.03 -0.96
CA ALA A 114 -16.67 1.38 -1.76
C ALA A 114 -15.56 2.04 -0.93
N ALA A 115 -15.92 2.91 0.02
CA ALA A 115 -14.97 3.52 0.94
C ALA A 115 -14.31 2.50 1.89
N VAL A 116 -14.86 1.28 2.02
CA VAL A 116 -14.30 0.23 2.88
C VAL A 116 -13.23 -0.58 2.14
N GLU A 117 -13.31 -0.69 0.81
CA GLU A 117 -12.38 -1.49 0.00
C GLU A 117 -11.08 -0.75 -0.36
N GLU A 118 -11.12 0.56 -0.65
CA GLU A 118 -9.88 1.36 -0.79
C GLU A 118 -9.09 1.41 0.53
N ASP A 119 -9.81 1.58 1.63
CA ASP A 119 -9.31 1.44 3.00
C ASP A 119 -8.74 0.03 3.27
N ASP A 120 -9.27 -1.00 2.62
CA ASP A 120 -8.83 -2.39 2.79
C ASP A 120 -7.45 -2.61 2.15
N LEU A 121 -7.21 -2.04 0.97
CA LEU A 121 -5.90 -2.12 0.30
C LEU A 121 -4.81 -1.43 1.11
N GLU A 122 -5.08 -0.25 1.68
CA GLU A 122 -4.14 0.45 2.56
C GLU A 122 -3.81 -0.41 3.79
N LYS A 123 -4.85 -0.89 4.50
CA LYS A 123 -4.70 -1.72 5.71
C LYS A 123 -3.95 -3.02 5.42
N GLN A 124 -4.26 -3.68 4.30
CA GLN A 124 -3.58 -4.90 3.86
C GLN A 124 -2.11 -4.62 3.56
N PHE A 125 -1.81 -3.53 2.85
CA PHE A 125 -0.44 -3.12 2.57
C PHE A 125 0.35 -2.84 3.86
N HIS A 126 -0.22 -2.08 4.79
CA HIS A 126 0.39 -1.82 6.09
C HIS A 126 0.68 -3.09 6.88
N PHE A 127 -0.28 -4.02 6.91
CA PHE A 127 -0.12 -5.30 7.59
C PHE A 127 1.06 -6.09 7.02
N HIS A 128 1.14 -6.20 5.70
CA HIS A 128 2.23 -6.92 5.04
C HIS A 128 3.58 -6.22 5.20
N LEU A 129 3.64 -4.89 5.09
CA LEU A 129 4.87 -4.13 5.25
C LEU A 129 5.41 -4.24 6.68
N THR A 130 4.53 -4.15 7.68
CA THR A 130 4.89 -4.33 9.10
C THR A 130 5.39 -5.76 9.38
N GLY A 131 4.71 -6.77 8.82
CA GLY A 131 5.11 -8.16 8.92
C GLY A 131 6.50 -8.40 8.32
N LEU A 132 6.73 -7.88 7.10
CA LEU A 132 8.02 -7.97 6.42
C LEU A 132 9.13 -7.28 7.23
N HIS A 133 8.88 -6.06 7.72
CA HIS A 133 9.83 -5.32 8.54
C HIS A 133 10.22 -6.10 9.81
N THR A 134 9.23 -6.71 10.47
CA THR A 134 9.46 -7.55 11.67
C THR A 134 10.32 -8.77 11.36
N ILE A 135 10.04 -9.46 10.26
CA ILE A 135 10.80 -10.65 9.84
C ILE A 135 12.23 -10.26 9.47
N LEU A 136 12.42 -9.22 8.66
CA LEU A 136 13.73 -8.73 8.26
C LEU A 136 14.57 -8.27 9.45
N SER A 137 13.95 -7.64 10.45
CA SER A 137 14.61 -7.26 11.70
C SER A 137 15.15 -8.48 12.45
N LYS A 138 14.32 -9.53 12.59
CA LYS A 138 14.73 -10.79 13.26
C LYS A 138 15.83 -11.51 12.49
N LEU A 139 15.74 -11.56 11.16
CA LEU A 139 16.75 -12.19 10.31
C LEU A 139 18.08 -11.44 10.35
N THR A 140 18.03 -10.11 10.32
CA THR A 140 19.21 -9.24 10.47
C THR A 140 19.90 -9.48 11.80
N LEU A 141 19.15 -9.56 12.91
CA LEU A 141 19.70 -9.88 14.22
C LEU A 141 20.37 -11.26 14.23
N LYS A 142 19.72 -12.29 13.67
CA LYS A 142 20.31 -13.64 13.56
C LYS A 142 21.60 -13.64 12.75
N ALA A 143 21.63 -12.93 11.61
CA ALA A 143 22.83 -12.81 10.78
C ALA A 143 23.98 -12.15 11.55
N ASN A 144 23.71 -11.05 12.25
CA ASN A 144 24.69 -10.36 13.08
C ASN A 144 25.23 -11.24 14.21
N THR A 145 24.36 -11.99 14.89
CA THR A 145 24.77 -12.96 15.90
C THR A 145 25.69 -14.03 15.32
N LEU A 146 25.36 -14.60 14.16
CA LEU A 146 26.21 -15.58 13.48
C LEU A 146 27.57 -14.98 13.11
N THR A 147 27.61 -13.76 12.57
CA THR A 147 28.85 -13.06 12.26
C THR A 147 29.70 -12.80 13.51
N ASN A 148 29.09 -12.40 14.62
CA ASN A 148 29.80 -12.14 15.87
C ASN A 148 30.35 -13.44 16.47
N ARG A 149 29.56 -14.51 16.50
CA ARG A 149 30.01 -15.84 16.95
C ARG A 149 31.17 -16.34 16.11
N TYR A 150 31.09 -16.19 14.78
CA TYR A 150 32.19 -16.56 13.91
C TYR A 150 33.47 -15.77 14.22
N LYS A 151 33.37 -14.44 14.42
CA LYS A 151 34.51 -13.58 14.82
C LYS A 151 35.13 -14.01 16.15
N GLU A 152 34.32 -14.42 17.12
CA GLU A 152 34.79 -14.96 18.41
C GLU A 152 35.60 -16.26 18.22
N GLU A 153 35.09 -17.20 17.42
CA GLU A 153 35.73 -18.49 17.18
C GLU A 153 37.06 -18.38 16.42
N ILE A 154 37.18 -17.42 15.49
CA ILE A 154 38.44 -17.20 14.75
C ILE A 154 39.44 -16.29 15.49
N GLY A 155 39.12 -15.84 16.72
CA GLY A 155 40.00 -15.00 17.53
C GLY A 155 40.17 -13.57 17.01
N CYS A 156 39.36 -13.13 16.05
CA CYS A 156 39.35 -11.76 15.54
C CYS A 156 38.54 -10.85 16.47
N ARG A 157 39.00 -10.70 17.72
CA ARG A 157 38.49 -9.68 18.63
C ARG A 157 39.34 -8.43 18.45
N ASN A 158 38.74 -7.36 17.91
CA ASN A 158 39.29 -6.01 18.08
C ASN A 158 39.04 -5.55 19.51
#